data_AF-A0A968P4E0-F1
#
_entry.id   AF-A0A968P4E0-F1
#
_cell.length_a   1.000
_cell.length_b   1.000
_cell.length_c   1.000
_cell.angle_alpha   90.00
_cell.angle_beta   90.00
_cell.angle_gamma   90.00
#
_symmetry.space_group_name_H-M   'P 1'
#
loop_
_entity.id
_entity.type
_entity.pdbx_description
1 polymer ?
#
loop_
_entity_poly.entity_id
_entity_poly.type
_entity_poly.pdbx_seq_one_letter_code
_entity_poly.pdbx_strand_id
1 'polypeptide(L)' 'MNVLEMHKPSTPVRAASDPDPQVPAKARRRRFTAKYKLGILEAVDKCKEPGDVGALLRREGLYS' A
#
# COMPACT_ATOMS: atom_id res chain seq x y z
N MET A 1 -6.62 -44.08 -33.46
CA MET A 1 -5.76 -42.90 -33.16
C MET A 1 -6.62 -41.85 -32.49
N ASN A 2 -6.08 -41.22 -31.44
CA ASN A 2 -6.66 -40.26 -30.49
C ASN A 2 -7.38 -40.90 -29.27
N VAL A 3 -6.70 -41.08 -28.14
CA VAL A 3 -6.20 -40.09 -27.14
C VAL A 3 -7.33 -39.39 -26.38
N LEU A 4 -7.49 -39.72 -25.09
CA LEU A 4 -7.23 -38.81 -23.95
C LEU A 4 -8.02 -39.25 -22.69
N GLU A 5 -7.25 -39.70 -21.70
CA GLU A 5 -7.50 -39.66 -20.24
C GLU A 5 -8.91 -39.92 -19.69
N MET A 6 -9.06 -41.13 -19.14
CA MET A 6 -9.93 -41.36 -18.00
C MET A 6 -9.28 -40.79 -16.74
N HIS A 7 -9.75 -39.65 -16.24
CA HIS A 7 -9.80 -39.29 -14.81
C HIS A 7 -10.86 -38.19 -14.61
N LYS A 8 -12.00 -38.55 -14.01
CA LYS A 8 -12.98 -37.62 -13.43
C LYS A 8 -12.86 -37.68 -11.91
N PRO A 9 -13.43 -36.71 -11.17
CA PRO A 9 -12.98 -35.35 -10.97
C PRO A 9 -12.43 -35.19 -9.53
N SER A 10 -11.49 -34.27 -9.29
CA SER A 10 -11.14 -33.92 -7.92
C SER A 10 -12.28 -33.11 -7.31
N THR A 11 -12.84 -33.63 -6.22
CA THR A 11 -13.91 -33.10 -5.38
C THR A 11 -13.77 -31.61 -5.12
N PRO A 12 -14.84 -30.78 -5.22
CA PRO A 12 -14.76 -29.41 -4.73
C PRO A 12 -14.74 -29.49 -3.21
N VAL A 13 -13.57 -29.31 -2.61
CA VAL A 13 -13.46 -29.05 -1.19
C VAL A 13 -14.32 -27.81 -0.94
N ARG A 14 -15.35 -27.94 -0.11
CA ARG A 14 -16.20 -26.82 0.33
C ARG A 14 -15.28 -25.77 0.97
N ALA A 15 -14.88 -24.78 0.19
CA ALA A 15 -14.27 -23.54 0.68
C ALA A 15 -15.37 -22.72 1.37
N ALA A 16 -15.82 -23.22 2.53
CA ALA A 16 -16.56 -22.41 3.44
C ALA A 16 -15.59 -21.36 4.01
N SER A 17 -15.87 -20.11 3.68
CA SER A 17 -15.54 -18.89 4.43
C SER A 17 -14.12 -18.34 4.44
N ASP A 18 -13.40 -18.34 3.32
CA ASP A 18 -12.42 -17.25 3.13
C ASP A 18 -13.16 -16.08 2.49
N PRO A 19 -13.33 -14.94 3.19
CA PRO A 19 -13.87 -13.74 2.55
C PRO A 19 -12.94 -13.37 1.39
N ASP A 20 -13.51 -13.13 0.21
CA ASP A 20 -12.78 -12.58 -0.93
C ASP A 20 -11.93 -11.40 -0.43
N PRO A 21 -10.59 -11.43 -0.57
CA PRO A 21 -9.74 -10.37 -0.04
C PRO A 21 -10.18 -9.05 -0.67
N GLN A 22 -10.87 -8.23 0.12
CA GLN A 22 -11.43 -6.93 -0.27
C GLN A 22 -10.33 -5.87 -0.44
N VAL A 23 -9.26 -6.20 -1.17
CA VAL A 23 -8.23 -5.25 -1.57
C VAL A 23 -8.68 -4.57 -2.86
N PRO A 24 -8.73 -3.22 -2.92
CA PRO A 24 -9.06 -2.56 -4.16
C PRO A 24 -8.00 -2.91 -5.21
N ALA A 25 -8.45 -3.28 -6.42
CA ALA A 25 -7.59 -3.66 -7.55
C ALA A 25 -6.54 -2.59 -7.92
N LYS A 26 -6.71 -1.35 -7.44
CA LYS A 26 -5.78 -0.24 -7.67
C LYS A 26 -5.36 0.43 -6.36
N ALA A 27 -4.05 0.48 -6.14
CA ALA A 27 -3.47 1.26 -5.05
C ALA A 27 -3.75 2.75 -5.24
N ARG A 28 -4.40 3.38 -4.25
CA ARG A 28 -4.59 4.83 -4.21
C ARG A 28 -3.36 5.48 -3.58
N ARG A 29 -2.51 6.10 -4.40
CA ARG A 29 -1.36 6.87 -3.90
C ARG A 29 -1.83 8.21 -3.31
N ARG A 30 -1.26 8.58 -2.16
CA ARG A 30 -1.47 9.90 -1.55
C ARG A 30 -0.92 10.99 -2.48
N ARG A 31 -1.68 12.06 -2.70
CA ARG A 31 -1.25 13.27 -3.41
C ARG A 31 -1.20 14.42 -2.42
N PHE A 32 -0.10 15.16 -2.43
CA PHE A 32 0.03 16.38 -1.63
C PHE A 32 -0.22 17.61 -2.48
N THR A 33 -0.97 18.55 -1.92
CA THR A 33 -1.21 19.85 -2.54
C THR A 33 0.07 20.69 -2.54
N ALA A 34 0.14 21.70 -3.41
CA ALA A 34 1.25 22.65 -3.39
C ALA A 34 1.37 23.36 -2.04
N LYS A 35 0.23 23.76 -1.44
CA LYS A 35 0.17 24.38 -0.11
C LYS A 35 0.78 23.47 0.97
N TYR A 36 0.47 22.18 0.94
CA TYR A 36 1.05 21.23 1.90
C TYR A 36 2.57 21.17 1.75
N LYS A 37 3.07 21.05 0.51
CA LYS A 37 4.51 21.00 0.25
C LYS A 37 5.22 22.27 0.74
N LEU A 38 4.63 23.45 0.50
CA LEU A 38 5.17 24.71 1.00
C LEU A 38 5.24 24.74 2.53
N GLY A 39 4.19 24.31 3.23
CA GLY A 39 4.20 24.23 4.69
C GLY A 39 5.28 23.30 5.25
N ILE A 40 5.58 22.19 4.54
CA ILE A 40 6.69 21.31 4.91
C ILE A 40 8.04 22.01 4.70
N LEU A 41 8.23 22.73 3.58
CA LEU A 41 9.46 23.48 3.34
C LEU A 41 9.70 24.55 4.41
N GLU A 42 8.66 25.33 4.74
CA GLU A 42 8.74 26.32 5.82
C GLU A 42 9.05 25.71 7.20
N ALA A 43 8.58 24.48 7.45
CA ALA A 43 8.88 23.76 8.67
C ALA A 43 10.32 23.23 8.69
N VAL A 44 10.82 22.76 7.54
CA VAL A 44 12.22 22.33 7.35
C VAL A 44 13.17 23.52 7.54
N ASP A 45 12.85 24.69 7.02
CA ASP A 45 13.66 25.91 7.18
C ASP A 45 13.81 26.34 8.65
N LYS A 46 12.91 25.91 9.54
CA LYS A 46 12.93 26.19 10.98
C LYS A 46 13.70 25.15 11.80
N CYS A 47 14.06 24.01 11.21
CA CYS A 47 14.83 22.96 11.87
C CYS A 47 16.27 23.44 12.14
N LYS A 48 16.81 23.16 13.33
CA LYS A 48 18.13 23.65 13.75
C LYS A 48 19.06 22.56 14.21
N GLU A 49 18.52 21.48 14.77
CA GLU A 49 19.29 20.39 15.34
C GLU A 49 19.43 19.22 14.34
N PRO A 50 20.54 18.46 14.41
CA PRO A 50 20.67 17.21 13.70
C PRO A 50 19.49 16.28 14.02
N GLY A 51 18.76 15.87 13.00
CA GLY A 51 17.62 14.96 13.14
C GLY A 51 16.25 15.63 13.17
N ASP A 52 16.15 16.96 13.33
CA ASP A 52 14.88 17.70 13.34
C ASP A 52 14.06 17.46 12.07
N VAL A 53 14.71 17.53 10.91
CA VAL A 53 14.08 17.28 9.61
C VAL A 53 13.55 15.86 9.55
N GLY A 54 14.33 14.89 10.03
CA GLY A 54 13.90 13.49 10.07
C GLY A 54 12.73 13.26 11.03
N ALA A 55 12.71 13.93 12.19
CA ALA A 55 11.60 13.86 13.13
C ALA A 55 10.33 14.49 12.53
N LEU A 56 10.47 15.63 11.85
CA LEU A 56 9.42 16.28 11.07
C LEU A 56 8.84 15.34 9.99
N LEU A 57 9.68 14.71 9.16
CA LEU A 57 9.15 13.88 8.07
C LEU A 57 8.43 12.62 8.58
N ARG A 58 8.88 12.04 9.71
CA ARG A 58 8.23 10.88 10.33
C ARG A 58 6.88 11.23 10.94
N ARG A 59 6.75 12.36 11.66
CA ARG A 59 5.45 12.80 12.20
C ARG A 59 4.41 13.08 11.10
N GLU A 60 4.86 13.53 9.94
CA GLU A 60 4.00 13.79 8.78
C GLU A 60 3.72 12.53 7.93
N GLY A 61 4.34 11.40 8.27
CA GLY A 61 4.26 10.15 7.51
C GLY A 61 4.82 10.27 6.09
N LEU A 62 5.79 11.16 5.88
CA LEU A 62 6.47 11.39 4.59
C LEU A 62 7.71 10.51 4.42
N TYR A 63 8.24 10.00 5.52
CA TYR A 63 9.37 9.07 5.55
C TYR A 63 9.02 7.92 6.50
N SER A 64 9.03 6.70 5.97
CA SER A 64 8.79 5.45 6.69
C SER A 64 10.05 4.62 6.67
#